data_AF-A0A445KER1-F1
#
_entry.id   AF-A0A445KER1-F1
#
_cell.length_a   1.000
_cell.length_b   1.000
_cell.length_c   1.000
_cell.angle_alpha   90.00
_cell.angle_beta   90.00
_cell.angle_gamma   90.00
#
_symmetry.space_group_name_H-M   'P 1'
#
loop_
_entity.id
_entity.type
_entity.pdbx_description
1 polymer ?
#
loop_
_entity_poly.entity_id
_entity_poly.type
_entity_poly.pdbx_seq_one_letter_code
_entity_poly.pdbx_strand_id
1 'polypeptide(L)'
;MASNTIIQCGSSSSSHAIITAYDVFVSFRGEDTRNNFTAFLFDSLSQNGIHAFKDDTHFPKGESIAPELLQAIEESRLFLVVFSKNYASSTWCLRELAHICNCTIEASPSRVLPIFYDVDPSEVRKQSGYFGIDFAEHEERFREDKEEMEEVQRWREALTQVAHLSGWDIRNKSQPAMIKEIVQKLKYILGPKFQNLPNGNLVGMESRIEEFEKCLALELVSDVRVVGISGMGGIGKTTIALALYKKIAH
;
A
#
# COMPACT_ATOMS: atom_id res chain seq x y z
N MET A 1 -17.30 -25.46 56.95
CA MET A 1 -17.05 -26.02 55.62
C MET A 1 -17.41 -24.94 54.61
N ALA A 2 -16.42 -24.23 54.08
CA ALA A 2 -16.62 -23.19 53.09
C ALA A 2 -16.13 -23.72 51.73
N SER A 3 -17.03 -23.83 50.76
CA SER A 3 -16.69 -24.17 49.38
C SER A 3 -16.15 -22.94 48.67
N ASN A 4 -14.92 -23.03 48.17
CA ASN A 4 -14.34 -22.05 47.25
C ASN A 4 -14.78 -22.38 45.83
N THR A 5 -15.56 -21.49 45.21
CA THR A 5 -15.84 -21.54 43.77
C THR A 5 -14.83 -20.65 43.05
N ILE A 6 -13.93 -21.27 42.28
CA ILE A 6 -12.99 -20.59 41.38
C ILE A 6 -13.75 -20.27 40.10
N ILE A 7 -13.97 -18.98 39.81
CA ILE A 7 -14.46 -18.53 38.50
C ILE A 7 -13.25 -18.47 37.57
N GLN A 8 -13.16 -19.45 36.67
CA GLN A 8 -12.17 -19.50 35.61
C GLN A 8 -12.69 -18.67 34.42
N CYS A 9 -12.18 -17.45 34.27
CA CYS A 9 -12.44 -16.62 33.09
C CYS A 9 -11.62 -17.18 31.92
N GLY A 10 -12.31 -17.71 30.90
CA GLY A 10 -11.71 -18.14 29.66
C GLY A 10 -11.09 -16.97 28.89
N SER A 11 -9.92 -17.20 28.33
CA SER A 11 -9.20 -16.25 27.48
C SER A 11 -10.03 -15.95 26.23
N SER A 12 -10.60 -14.74 26.17
CA SER A 12 -11.17 -14.23 24.92
C SER A 12 -10.03 -14.03 23.92
N SER A 13 -10.07 -14.73 22.79
CA SER A 13 -9.19 -14.44 21.65
C SER A 13 -9.45 -13.02 21.18
N SER A 14 -8.61 -12.08 21.59
CA SER A 14 -8.60 -10.74 21.00
C SER A 14 -8.03 -10.91 19.60
N SER A 15 -8.86 -10.76 18.58
CA SER A 15 -8.40 -10.46 17.23
C SER A 15 -7.55 -9.20 17.34
N HIS A 16 -6.22 -9.36 17.37
CA HIS A 16 -5.30 -8.25 17.22
C HIS A 16 -5.65 -7.63 15.88
N ALA A 17 -6.25 -6.43 15.90
CA ALA A 17 -6.26 -5.60 14.71
C ALA A 17 -4.79 -5.41 14.35
N ILE A 18 -4.33 -6.08 13.29
CA ILE A 18 -2.97 -5.89 12.78
C ILE A 18 -2.84 -4.41 12.49
N ILE A 19 -2.10 -3.69 13.33
CA ILE A 19 -1.71 -2.31 13.08
C ILE A 19 -0.63 -2.40 12.00
N THR A 20 -1.06 -2.46 10.75
CA THR A 20 -0.15 -2.36 9.60
C THR A 20 0.43 -0.95 9.59
N ALA A 21 1.76 -0.84 9.61
CA ALA A 21 2.43 0.46 9.59
C ALA A 21 2.19 1.19 8.26
N TYR A 22 2.01 0.46 7.16
CA TYR A 22 1.87 1.03 5.83
C TYR A 22 0.57 0.59 5.15
N ASP A 23 -0.08 1.51 4.45
CA ASP A 23 -1.20 1.20 3.58
C ASP A 23 -0.73 0.55 2.28
N VAL A 24 0.41 0.98 1.75
CA VAL A 24 0.94 0.51 0.47
C VAL A 24 2.46 0.36 0.55
N PHE A 25 2.97 -0.78 0.08
CA PHE A 25 4.37 -0.95 -0.30
C PHE A 25 4.52 -0.68 -1.80
N VAL A 26 5.52 0.09 -2.22
CA VAL A 26 5.79 0.33 -3.65
C VAL A 26 7.16 -0.21 -4.01
N SER A 27 7.22 -1.28 -4.81
CA SER A 27 8.46 -1.79 -5.41
C SER A 27 8.63 -1.20 -6.81
N PHE A 28 9.82 -0.67 -7.10
CA PHE A 28 10.13 -0.01 -8.36
C PHE A 28 11.63 0.03 -8.63
N ARG A 29 12.02 0.12 -9.91
CA ARG A 29 13.40 0.42 -10.27
C ARG A 29 13.68 1.91 -10.10
N GLY A 30 14.50 2.24 -9.10
CA GLY A 30 14.86 3.63 -8.78
C GLY A 30 15.48 4.39 -9.94
N GLU A 31 16.42 3.76 -10.66
CA GLU A 31 17.08 4.37 -11.83
C GLU A 31 16.10 4.74 -12.96
N ASP A 32 15.02 3.97 -13.12
CA ASP A 32 14.06 4.20 -14.20
C ASP A 32 13.00 5.23 -13.82
N THR A 33 12.51 5.18 -12.58
CA THR A 33 11.24 5.86 -12.23
C THR A 33 11.28 6.80 -11.02
N ARG A 34 12.37 6.83 -10.23
CA ARG A 34 12.43 7.56 -8.95
C ARG A 34 12.04 9.03 -9.06
N ASN A 35 12.51 9.71 -10.09
CA ASN A 35 12.35 11.16 -10.27
C ASN A 35 11.26 11.53 -11.31
N ASN A 36 10.45 10.56 -11.74
CA ASN A 36 9.38 10.79 -12.71
C ASN A 36 8.05 10.20 -12.20
N PHE A 37 7.47 9.21 -12.87
CA PHE A 37 6.24 8.52 -12.51
C PHE A 37 6.14 8.19 -11.03
N THR A 38 7.18 7.58 -10.44
CA THR A 38 7.13 7.15 -9.04
C THR A 38 7.15 8.35 -8.08
N ALA A 39 7.86 9.44 -8.40
CA ALA A 39 7.78 10.68 -7.62
C ALA A 39 6.35 11.23 -7.58
N PHE A 40 5.68 11.30 -8.73
CA PHE A 40 4.29 11.78 -8.82
C PHE A 40 3.29 10.82 -8.17
N LEU A 41 3.55 9.52 -8.26
CA LEU A 41 2.75 8.50 -7.57
C LEU A 41 2.82 8.70 -6.05
N PHE A 42 4.02 8.83 -5.47
CA PHE A 42 4.19 9.06 -4.03
C PHE A 42 3.58 10.38 -3.57
N ASP A 43 3.77 11.46 -4.31
CA ASP A 43 3.12 12.75 -4.03
C ASP A 43 1.59 12.59 -3.99
N SER A 44 1.02 11.94 -5.02
CA SER A 44 -0.42 11.70 -5.06
C SER A 44 -0.92 10.76 -3.96
N LEU A 45 -0.15 9.75 -3.54
CA LEU A 45 -0.51 8.89 -2.41
C LEU A 45 -0.54 9.69 -1.11
N SER A 46 0.49 10.50 -0.87
CA SER A 46 0.62 11.36 0.32
C SER A 46 -0.52 12.38 0.42
N GLN A 47 -0.80 13.11 -0.66
CA GLN A 47 -1.92 14.06 -0.74
C GLN A 47 -3.29 13.40 -0.46
N ASN A 48 -3.38 12.09 -0.63
CA ASN A 48 -4.60 11.32 -0.43
C ASN A 48 -4.63 10.56 0.90
N GLY A 49 -3.67 10.85 1.79
CA GLY A 49 -3.56 10.26 3.12
C GLY A 49 -3.19 8.78 3.12
N ILE A 50 -2.69 8.25 2.00
CA ILE A 50 -2.27 6.84 1.89
C ILE A 50 -0.81 6.78 2.34
N HIS A 51 -0.55 6.10 3.45
CA HIS A 51 0.81 5.96 3.96
C HIS A 51 1.56 4.89 3.17
N ALA A 52 2.48 5.32 2.32
CA ALA A 52 3.23 4.44 1.44
C ALA A 52 4.67 4.25 1.92
N PHE A 53 5.11 3.00 2.02
CA PHE A 53 6.54 2.71 2.16
C PHE A 53 7.23 2.97 0.83
N LYS A 54 8.26 3.82 0.89
CA LYS A 54 9.13 4.10 -0.24
C LYS A 54 10.38 3.26 -0.12
N ASP A 55 10.51 2.23 -0.96
CA ASP A 55 11.78 1.58 -1.15
C ASP A 55 12.69 2.50 -1.99
N ASP A 56 13.26 3.52 -1.35
CA ASP A 56 14.33 4.30 -1.94
C ASP A 56 15.58 3.45 -1.91
N THR A 57 15.76 2.66 -2.98
CA THR A 57 16.94 1.82 -3.32
C THR A 57 18.28 2.59 -3.25
N HIS A 58 18.68 2.99 -2.05
CA HIS A 58 19.96 3.58 -1.66
C HIS A 58 20.68 2.67 -0.67
N PHE A 59 20.20 1.45 -0.45
CA PHE A 59 20.92 0.49 0.38
C PHE A 59 22.25 0.13 -0.30
N PRO A 60 23.37 0.17 0.45
CA PRO A 60 24.69 -0.16 -0.08
C PRO A 60 24.66 -1.57 -0.69
N LYS A 61 25.39 -1.76 -1.80
CA LYS A 61 25.61 -3.06 -2.44
C LYS A 61 26.03 -4.09 -1.36
N GLY A 62 25.11 -4.97 -0.99
CA GLY A 62 25.25 -6.01 0.02
C GLY A 62 24.13 -7.03 -0.15
N GLU A 63 24.48 -8.31 -0.06
CA GLU A 63 23.80 -9.43 -0.74
C GLU A 63 22.49 -9.93 -0.10
N SER A 64 21.89 -9.21 0.85
CA SER A 64 20.63 -9.64 1.49
C SER A 64 19.60 -8.51 1.59
N ILE A 65 18.31 -8.89 1.47
CA ILE A 65 17.18 -7.98 1.72
C ILE A 65 17.33 -7.44 3.16
N ALA A 66 17.31 -6.12 3.33
CA ALA A 66 17.43 -5.50 4.64
C ALA A 66 16.28 -5.96 5.57
N PRO A 67 16.53 -6.30 6.84
CA PRO A 67 15.47 -6.70 7.78
C PRO A 67 14.31 -5.70 7.85
N GLU A 68 14.61 -4.42 7.72
CA GLU A 68 13.64 -3.33 7.71
C GLU A 68 12.70 -3.42 6.49
N LEU A 69 13.20 -3.90 5.36
CA LEU A 69 12.44 -4.07 4.13
C LEU A 69 11.50 -5.28 4.21
N LEU A 70 11.96 -6.38 4.81
CA LEU A 70 11.12 -7.54 5.11
C LEU A 70 9.97 -7.15 6.04
N GLN A 71 10.30 -6.43 7.12
CA GLN A 71 9.30 -5.91 8.06
C GLN A 71 8.30 -4.98 7.36
N ALA A 72 8.77 -4.07 6.50
CA ALA A 72 7.89 -3.19 5.74
C ALA A 72 6.93 -3.97 4.82
N ILE A 73 7.39 -5.08 4.21
CA ILE A 73 6.54 -5.95 3.39
C ILE A 73 5.47 -6.61 4.27
N GLU A 74 5.84 -7.18 5.41
CA GLU A 74 4.89 -7.80 6.34
C GLU A 74 3.86 -6.82 6.91
N GLU A 75 4.28 -5.58 7.19
CA GLU A 75 3.46 -4.51 7.76
C GLU A 75 2.66 -3.72 6.71
N SER A 76 2.73 -4.10 5.43
CA SER A 76 2.03 -3.41 4.34
C SER A 76 0.72 -4.07 3.95
N ARG A 77 -0.34 -3.28 3.71
CA ARG A 77 -1.67 -3.82 3.34
C ARG A 77 -1.77 -4.19 1.87
N LEU A 78 -1.21 -3.38 0.97
CA LEU A 78 -1.22 -3.56 -0.48
C LEU A 78 0.18 -3.40 -1.05
N PHE A 79 0.43 -3.97 -2.22
CA PHE A 79 1.72 -3.96 -2.91
C PHE A 79 1.54 -3.43 -4.33
N LEU A 80 2.07 -2.25 -4.60
CA LEU A 80 2.23 -1.75 -5.96
C LEU A 80 3.59 -2.21 -6.50
N VAL A 81 3.59 -2.86 -7.66
CA VAL A 81 4.83 -3.27 -8.35
C VAL A 81 4.93 -2.51 -9.66
N VAL A 82 5.88 -1.59 -9.78
CA VAL A 82 6.09 -0.78 -10.98
C VAL A 82 7.15 -1.44 -11.86
N PHE A 83 6.71 -2.25 -12.81
CA PHE A 83 7.57 -2.83 -13.82
C PHE A 83 7.99 -1.78 -14.83
N SER A 84 9.28 -1.52 -14.91
CA SER A 84 9.94 -0.68 -15.90
C SER A 84 10.94 -1.51 -16.70
N LYS A 85 11.49 -0.90 -17.76
CA LYS A 85 12.37 -1.56 -18.73
C LYS A 85 13.55 -2.30 -18.09
N ASN A 86 14.20 -1.71 -17.09
CA ASN A 86 15.38 -2.27 -16.42
C ASN A 86 15.03 -2.78 -15.01
N TYR A 87 13.77 -3.16 -14.77
CA TYR A 87 13.38 -3.70 -13.47
C TYR A 87 14.12 -5.00 -13.16
N ALA A 88 14.20 -5.91 -14.14
CA ALA A 88 14.81 -7.23 -13.95
C ALA A 88 16.34 -7.19 -13.89
N SER A 89 17.00 -6.12 -14.33
CA SER A 89 18.45 -5.97 -14.19
C SER A 89 18.90 -5.85 -12.71
N SER A 90 17.96 -5.52 -11.81
CA SER A 90 18.20 -5.34 -10.38
C SER A 90 17.87 -6.61 -9.61
N THR A 91 18.88 -7.34 -9.14
CA THR A 91 18.68 -8.50 -8.25
C THR A 91 17.90 -8.12 -6.99
N TRP A 92 18.06 -6.89 -6.50
CA TRP A 92 17.27 -6.35 -5.39
C TRP A 92 15.78 -6.29 -5.69
N CYS A 93 15.38 -5.70 -6.83
CA CYS A 93 13.98 -5.60 -7.23
C CYS A 93 13.35 -6.99 -7.46
N LEU A 94 14.15 -7.96 -7.92
CA LEU A 94 13.73 -9.35 -8.10
C LEU A 94 13.56 -10.10 -6.78
N ARG A 95 14.48 -9.89 -5.82
CA ARG A 95 14.41 -10.41 -4.45
C ARG A 95 13.19 -9.91 -3.69
N GLU A 96 12.92 -8.61 -3.77
CA GLU A 96 11.71 -8.00 -3.23
C GLU A 96 10.45 -8.63 -3.81
N LEU A 97 10.39 -8.74 -5.14
CA LEU A 97 9.23 -9.30 -5.82
C LEU A 97 8.98 -10.75 -5.38
N ALA A 98 10.02 -11.57 -5.33
CA ALA A 98 9.91 -12.95 -4.86
C ALA A 98 9.44 -13.04 -3.40
N HIS A 99 9.91 -12.13 -2.54
CA HIS A 99 9.44 -12.07 -1.16
C HIS A 99 7.96 -11.67 -1.06
N ILE A 100 7.54 -10.62 -1.79
CA ILE A 100 6.13 -10.22 -1.88
C ILE A 100 5.28 -11.41 -2.35
N CYS A 101 5.70 -12.13 -3.41
CA CYS A 101 5.00 -13.30 -3.91
C CYS A 101 4.81 -14.38 -2.84
N ASN A 102 5.91 -14.78 -2.18
CA ASN A 102 5.91 -15.81 -1.15
C ASN A 102 5.01 -15.44 0.04
N CYS A 103 5.01 -14.18 0.45
CA CYS A 103 4.24 -13.73 1.60
C CYS A 103 2.76 -13.51 1.29
N THR A 104 2.39 -13.24 0.03
CA THR A 104 1.05 -12.69 -0.26
C THR A 104 0.26 -13.31 -1.39
N ILE A 105 0.89 -13.82 -2.46
CA ILE A 105 0.11 -14.23 -3.64
C ILE A 105 -0.70 -15.49 -3.37
N GLU A 106 -0.17 -16.44 -2.60
CA GLU A 106 -0.92 -17.66 -2.25
C GLU A 106 -2.12 -17.36 -1.34
N ALA A 107 -1.96 -16.43 -0.39
CA ALA A 107 -2.98 -16.12 0.60
C ALA A 107 -4.00 -15.06 0.12
N SER A 108 -3.56 -14.10 -0.69
CA SER A 108 -4.33 -12.90 -1.04
C SER A 108 -3.77 -12.21 -2.29
N PRO A 109 -3.91 -12.81 -3.49
CA PRO A 109 -3.34 -12.29 -4.72
C PRO A 109 -3.90 -10.90 -5.10
N SER A 110 -5.11 -10.57 -4.63
CA SER A 110 -5.74 -9.26 -4.81
C SER A 110 -5.02 -8.10 -4.10
N ARG A 111 -4.06 -8.38 -3.21
CA ARG A 111 -3.23 -7.37 -2.54
C ARG A 111 -2.08 -6.87 -3.42
N VAL A 112 -1.71 -7.61 -4.47
CA VAL A 112 -0.61 -7.26 -5.37
C VAL A 112 -1.16 -6.67 -6.66
N LEU A 113 -0.62 -5.52 -7.03
CA LEU A 113 -1.18 -4.62 -8.03
C LEU A 113 -0.07 -4.17 -8.99
N PRO A 114 0.11 -4.86 -10.13
CA PRO A 114 1.16 -4.52 -11.09
C PRO A 114 0.83 -3.26 -11.90
N ILE A 115 1.87 -2.46 -12.15
CA ILE A 115 1.85 -1.30 -13.04
C ILE A 115 2.96 -1.53 -14.08
N PHE A 116 2.60 -1.55 -15.36
CA PHE A 116 3.51 -1.74 -16.48
C PHE A 116 3.88 -0.37 -17.06
N TYR A 117 4.97 0.21 -16.56
CA TYR A 117 5.50 1.52 -16.93
C TYR A 117 6.38 1.43 -18.17
N ASP A 118 5.79 1.76 -19.31
CA ASP A 118 6.46 1.72 -20.62
C ASP A 118 7.03 0.33 -21.02
N VAL A 119 6.40 -0.74 -20.52
CA VAL A 119 6.77 -2.14 -20.84
C VAL A 119 5.55 -2.94 -21.24
N ASP A 120 5.71 -3.89 -22.16
CA ASP A 120 4.62 -4.80 -22.50
C ASP A 120 4.39 -5.81 -21.36
N PRO A 121 3.16 -5.94 -20.82
CA PRO A 121 2.85 -6.95 -19.81
C PRO A 121 3.24 -8.37 -20.24
N SER A 122 3.18 -8.67 -21.55
CA SER A 122 3.57 -9.97 -22.10
C SER A 122 5.09 -10.18 -22.10
N GLU A 123 5.90 -9.12 -22.22
CA GLU A 123 7.36 -9.21 -22.08
C GLU A 123 7.74 -9.54 -20.63
N VAL A 124 7.09 -8.91 -19.65
CA VAL A 124 7.29 -9.23 -18.22
C VAL A 124 6.87 -10.67 -17.93
N ARG A 125 5.69 -11.09 -18.42
CA ARG A 125 5.13 -12.41 -18.16
C ARG A 125 5.90 -13.56 -18.79
N LYS A 126 6.46 -13.34 -19.99
CA LYS A 126 7.23 -14.36 -20.73
C LYS A 126 8.73 -14.22 -20.53
N GLN A 127 9.16 -13.20 -19.78
CA GLN A 127 10.56 -12.79 -19.64
C GLN A 127 11.26 -12.72 -21.00
N SER A 128 10.65 -12.00 -21.95
CA SER A 128 11.18 -11.74 -23.28
C SER A 128 11.63 -10.28 -23.41
N GLY A 129 12.24 -9.90 -24.54
CA GLY A 129 12.73 -8.53 -24.72
C GLY A 129 13.80 -8.19 -23.67
N TYR A 130 13.69 -7.01 -23.06
CA TYR A 130 14.64 -6.56 -22.04
C TYR A 130 14.71 -7.47 -20.82
N PHE A 131 13.57 -7.98 -20.35
CA PHE A 131 13.52 -8.93 -19.24
C PHE A 131 14.27 -10.22 -19.57
N GLY A 132 14.16 -10.71 -20.81
CA GLY A 132 14.88 -11.91 -21.24
C GLY A 132 16.40 -11.72 -21.28
N ILE A 133 16.85 -10.53 -21.69
CA ILE A 133 18.28 -10.17 -21.69
C ILE A 133 18.79 -10.13 -20.24
N ASP A 134 18.10 -9.41 -19.36
CA ASP A 134 18.49 -9.29 -17.94
C ASP A 134 18.57 -10.67 -17.26
N PHE A 135 17.63 -11.57 -17.54
CA PHE A 135 17.68 -12.93 -17.00
C PHE A 135 18.83 -13.77 -17.56
N ALA A 136 19.15 -13.65 -18.85
CA ALA A 136 20.29 -14.35 -19.43
C ALA A 136 21.61 -13.89 -18.79
N GLU A 137 21.72 -12.59 -18.47
CA GLU A 137 22.87 -12.05 -17.74
C GLU A 137 22.98 -12.62 -16.32
N HIS A 138 21.86 -12.70 -15.58
CA HIS A 138 21.86 -13.32 -14.25
C HIS A 138 22.20 -14.81 -14.30
N GLU A 139 21.65 -15.56 -15.25
CA GLU A 139 21.93 -16.99 -15.42
C GLU A 139 23.40 -17.26 -15.74
N GLU A 140 24.03 -16.43 -16.59
CA GLU A 140 25.46 -16.56 -16.87
C GLU A 140 26.31 -16.14 -15.65
N ARG A 141 25.92 -15.07 -14.95
CA ARG A 141 26.62 -14.59 -13.75
C ARG A 141 26.61 -15.61 -12.62
N PHE A 142 25.49 -16.31 -12.42
CA PHE A 142 25.29 -17.23 -11.29
C PHE A 142 25.46 -18.71 -11.66
N ARG A 143 25.89 -18.99 -12.89
CA ARG A 143 25.95 -20.33 -13.47
C ARG A 143 26.63 -21.41 -12.61
N GLU A 144 27.67 -21.04 -11.87
CA GLU A 144 28.45 -21.96 -11.03
C GLU A 144 27.91 -22.09 -9.60
N ASP A 145 26.96 -21.24 -9.21
CA ASP A 145 26.34 -21.22 -7.89
C ASP A 145 24.91 -21.79 -7.96
N LYS A 146 24.74 -22.98 -7.40
CA LYS A 146 23.45 -23.67 -7.43
C LYS A 146 22.36 -22.91 -6.65
N GLU A 147 22.71 -22.27 -5.53
CA GLU A 147 21.74 -21.57 -4.68
C GLU A 147 21.25 -20.29 -5.35
N GLU A 148 22.15 -19.54 -5.99
CA GLU A 148 21.80 -18.35 -6.77
C GLU A 148 21.01 -18.72 -8.04
N MET A 149 21.30 -19.84 -8.70
CA MET A 149 20.48 -20.33 -9.82
C MET A 149 19.06 -20.73 -9.39
N GLU A 150 18.91 -21.34 -8.22
CA GLU A 150 17.59 -21.59 -7.62
C GLU A 150 16.86 -20.27 -7.27
N GLU A 151 17.61 -19.22 -6.92
CA GLU A 151 17.07 -17.89 -6.73
C GLU A 151 16.58 -17.24 -8.03
N VAL A 152 17.36 -17.33 -9.11
CA VAL A 152 16.95 -16.87 -10.45
C VAL A 152 15.64 -17.52 -10.87
N GLN A 153 15.47 -18.82 -10.61
CA GLN A 153 14.24 -19.53 -10.92
C GLN A 153 13.05 -18.99 -10.11
N ARG A 154 13.23 -18.71 -8.81
CA ARG A 154 12.20 -18.07 -7.98
C ARG A 154 11.83 -16.68 -8.49
N TRP A 155 12.80 -15.90 -8.98
CA TRP A 155 12.53 -14.59 -9.59
C TRP A 155 11.68 -14.70 -10.87
N ARG A 156 11.97 -15.68 -11.73
CA ARG A 156 11.18 -15.95 -12.95
C ARG A 156 9.73 -16.28 -12.61
N GLU A 157 9.53 -17.13 -11.61
CA GLU A 157 8.20 -17.54 -11.13
C GLU A 157 7.45 -16.35 -10.54
N ALA A 158 8.09 -15.55 -9.70
CA ALA A 158 7.51 -14.36 -9.10
C ALA A 158 7.05 -13.35 -10.16
N LEU A 159 7.90 -13.06 -11.15
CA LEU A 159 7.56 -12.18 -12.27
C LEU A 159 6.36 -12.71 -13.07
N THR A 160 6.37 -13.99 -13.39
CA THR A 160 5.28 -14.62 -14.14
C THR A 160 3.96 -14.53 -13.38
N GLN A 161 3.96 -14.82 -12.08
CA GLN A 161 2.78 -14.75 -11.22
C GLN A 161 2.23 -13.33 -11.14
N VAL A 162 3.07 -12.35 -10.81
CA VAL A 162 2.63 -10.95 -10.66
C VAL A 162 2.17 -10.36 -11.99
N ALA A 163 2.87 -10.64 -13.09
CA ALA A 163 2.46 -10.18 -14.42
C ALA A 163 1.19 -10.88 -14.95
N HIS A 164 0.71 -11.93 -14.28
CA HIS A 164 -0.59 -12.54 -14.57
C HIS A 164 -1.74 -11.85 -13.85
N LEU A 165 -1.47 -11.07 -12.81
CA LEU A 165 -2.48 -10.35 -12.05
C LEU A 165 -3.07 -9.18 -12.86
N SER A 166 -4.28 -8.77 -12.48
CA SER A 166 -4.92 -7.58 -13.03
C SER A 166 -4.18 -6.33 -12.55
N GLY A 167 -3.81 -5.45 -13.48
CA GLY A 167 -3.11 -4.21 -13.18
C GLY A 167 -3.22 -3.19 -14.30
N TRP A 168 -2.29 -2.24 -14.32
CA TRP A 168 -2.34 -1.11 -15.26
C TRP A 168 -1.22 -1.17 -16.28
N ASP A 169 -1.59 -1.45 -17.54
CA ASP A 169 -0.74 -1.11 -18.67
C ASP A 169 -0.88 0.39 -18.95
N ILE A 170 0.17 1.16 -18.66
CA ILE A 170 0.17 2.62 -18.80
C ILE A 170 0.95 3.09 -20.03
N ARG A 171 1.37 2.17 -20.90
CA ARG A 171 1.97 2.51 -22.19
C ARG A 171 1.03 3.39 -23.00
N ASN A 172 1.56 4.48 -23.55
CA ASN A 172 0.82 5.42 -24.38
C ASN A 172 -0.40 6.07 -23.69
N LYS A 173 -0.46 6.06 -22.35
CA LYS A 173 -1.53 6.71 -21.57
C LYS A 173 -0.99 7.93 -20.82
N SER A 174 -1.90 8.85 -20.50
CA SER A 174 -1.58 10.01 -19.65
C SER A 174 -1.24 9.55 -18.24
N GLN A 175 0.04 9.64 -17.86
CA GLN A 175 0.51 9.23 -16.53
C GLN A 175 -0.24 9.92 -15.37
N PRO A 176 -0.52 11.24 -15.40
CA PRO A 176 -1.32 11.88 -14.35
C PRO A 176 -2.73 11.28 -14.22
N ALA A 177 -3.38 10.95 -15.33
CA ALA A 177 -4.70 10.32 -15.30
C ALA A 177 -4.64 8.91 -14.72
N MET A 178 -3.61 8.13 -15.09
CA MET A 178 -3.38 6.79 -14.54
C MET A 178 -3.08 6.82 -13.03
N ILE A 179 -2.25 7.76 -12.56
CA ILE A 179 -1.96 7.93 -11.13
C ILE A 179 -3.25 8.22 -10.36
N LYS A 180 -4.08 9.13 -10.87
CA LYS A 180 -5.39 9.42 -10.26
C LYS A 180 -6.26 8.16 -10.17
N GLU A 181 -6.32 7.37 -11.24
CA GLU A 181 -7.08 6.11 -11.25
C GLU A 181 -6.54 5.10 -10.21
N ILE A 182 -5.23 4.90 -10.17
CA ILE A 182 -4.55 4.01 -9.20
C ILE A 182 -4.90 4.42 -7.77
N VAL A 183 -4.75 5.71 -7.44
CA VAL A 183 -5.05 6.22 -6.09
C VAL A 183 -6.52 6.01 -5.72
N GLN A 184 -7.46 6.25 -6.65
CA GLN A 184 -8.88 5.98 -6.39
C GLN A 184 -9.14 4.49 -6.15
N LYS A 185 -8.50 3.61 -6.93
CA LYS A 185 -8.61 2.16 -6.73
C LYS A 185 -8.07 1.74 -5.37
N LEU A 186 -6.93 2.28 -4.94
CA LEU A 186 -6.35 2.00 -3.63
C LEU A 186 -7.28 2.44 -2.50
N LYS A 187 -7.85 3.66 -2.56
CA LYS A 187 -8.84 4.12 -1.56
C LYS A 187 -10.02 3.17 -1.44
N TYR A 188 -10.52 2.68 -2.57
CA TYR A 188 -11.63 1.73 -2.60
C TYR A 188 -11.25 0.41 -1.89
N ILE A 189 -10.07 -0.15 -2.19
CA ILE A 189 -9.60 -1.41 -1.59
C ILE A 189 -9.28 -1.25 -0.10
N LEU A 190 -8.66 -0.13 0.30
CA LEU A 190 -8.27 0.14 1.69
C LEU A 190 -9.47 0.41 2.61
N GLY A 191 -10.67 0.63 2.08
CA GLY A 191 -11.92 0.59 2.84
C GLY A 191 -12.19 1.82 3.73
N PRO A 192 -12.97 1.70 4.82
CA PRO A 192 -13.64 2.80 5.53
C PRO A 192 -12.79 3.98 6.03
N LYS A 193 -11.47 3.80 6.18
CA LYS A 193 -10.53 4.91 6.44
C LYS A 193 -10.53 5.93 5.28
N PHE A 194 -10.73 5.44 4.06
CA PHE A 194 -10.64 6.16 2.79
C PHE A 194 -11.96 6.22 2.01
N GLN A 195 -12.96 5.44 2.43
CA GLN A 195 -14.33 5.64 1.97
C GLN A 195 -14.87 6.90 2.66
N ASN A 196 -15.41 7.81 1.87
CA ASN A 196 -16.33 8.82 2.40
C ASN A 196 -17.37 8.06 3.25
N LEU A 197 -17.64 8.60 4.44
CA LEU A 197 -18.64 8.06 5.36
C LEU A 197 -19.89 7.65 4.57
N PRO A 198 -20.55 6.52 4.86
CA PRO A 198 -21.74 6.14 4.11
C PRO A 198 -22.75 7.30 4.20
N ASN A 199 -22.91 8.03 3.09
CA ASN A 199 -23.86 9.13 2.89
C ASN A 199 -25.31 8.63 2.90
N GLY A 200 -25.67 7.71 3.79
CA GLY A 200 -26.99 7.09 3.76
C GLY A 200 -27.54 6.59 5.09
N ASN A 201 -26.71 6.37 6.12
CA ASN A 201 -27.17 5.67 7.34
C ASN A 201 -27.01 6.45 8.65
N LEU A 202 -26.61 7.73 8.59
CA LEU A 202 -26.48 8.56 9.79
C LEU A 202 -27.62 9.58 9.83
N VAL A 203 -28.72 9.18 10.47
CA VAL A 203 -29.91 10.03 10.62
C VAL A 203 -29.59 11.21 11.55
N GLY A 204 -29.85 12.43 11.08
CA GLY A 204 -29.75 13.65 11.88
C GLY A 204 -28.33 14.15 12.14
N MET A 205 -27.35 13.75 11.32
CA MET A 205 -25.96 14.23 11.48
C MET A 205 -25.72 15.60 10.84
N GLU A 206 -26.41 15.91 9.74
CA GLU A 206 -26.31 17.21 9.06
C GLU A 206 -26.66 18.37 10.00
N SER A 207 -27.78 18.26 10.73
CA SER A 207 -28.21 19.30 11.68
C SER A 207 -27.24 19.48 12.84
N ARG A 208 -26.58 18.40 13.30
CA ARG A 208 -25.58 18.48 14.37
C ARG A 208 -24.26 19.07 13.87
N ILE A 209 -23.89 18.80 12.63
CA ILE A 209 -22.71 19.41 11.98
C ILE A 209 -22.95 20.91 11.78
N GLU A 210 -24.12 21.32 11.28
CA GLU A 210 -24.48 22.74 11.13
C GLU A 210 -24.48 23.49 12.48
N GLU A 211 -24.99 22.86 13.54
CA GLU A 211 -24.93 23.42 14.90
C GLU A 211 -23.47 23.58 15.37
N PHE A 212 -22.63 22.59 15.08
CA PHE A 212 -21.22 22.64 15.43
C PHE A 212 -20.42 23.69 14.64
N GLU A 213 -20.74 23.89 13.37
CA GLU A 213 -20.14 24.92 12.52
C GLU A 213 -20.47 26.33 13.02
N LYS A 214 -21.70 26.54 13.50
CA LYS A 214 -22.08 27.80 14.17
C LYS A 214 -21.25 28.04 15.43
N CYS A 215 -20.99 26.99 16.21
CA CYS A 215 -20.11 27.08 17.39
C CYS A 215 -18.65 27.38 17.02
N LEU A 216 -18.15 26.84 15.90
CA LEU A 216 -16.81 27.13 15.40
C LEU A 216 -16.70 28.51 14.77
N ALA A 217 -17.81 29.09 14.31
CA ALA A 217 -17.93 30.41 13.68
C ALA A 217 -16.82 30.68 12.64
N LEU A 218 -16.57 29.70 11.78
CA LEU A 218 -15.44 29.67 10.82
C LEU A 218 -15.38 30.89 9.88
N GLU A 219 -16.51 31.60 9.71
CA GLU A 219 -16.63 32.79 8.85
C GLU A 219 -16.28 34.11 9.55
N LEU A 220 -16.01 34.09 10.86
CA LEU A 220 -15.79 35.29 11.66
C LEU A 220 -14.48 35.22 12.44
N VAL A 221 -13.54 36.06 11.97
CA VAL A 221 -12.31 36.56 12.62
C VAL A 221 -11.14 35.56 12.71
N SER A 222 -9.93 36.08 12.44
CA SER A 222 -8.64 35.41 12.65
C SER A 222 -8.33 35.24 14.15
N ASP A 223 -9.03 34.31 14.80
CA ASP A 223 -8.87 34.01 16.24
C ASP A 223 -8.78 32.48 16.46
N VAL A 224 -8.06 32.06 17.50
CA VAL A 224 -7.86 30.64 17.83
C VAL A 224 -8.91 30.21 18.85
N ARG A 225 -9.80 29.29 18.46
CA ARG A 225 -10.87 28.76 19.33
C ARG A 225 -10.67 27.28 19.64
N VAL A 226 -10.99 26.90 20.88
CA VAL A 226 -11.01 25.51 21.34
C VAL A 226 -12.46 25.13 21.66
N VAL A 227 -12.96 24.07 21.01
CA VAL A 227 -14.31 23.55 21.23
C VAL A 227 -14.22 22.10 21.70
N GLY A 228 -14.87 21.78 22.82
CA GLY A 228 -14.90 20.44 23.40
C GLY A 228 -16.22 19.73 23.12
N ILE A 229 -16.17 18.42 22.82
CA ILE A 229 -17.34 17.56 22.64
C ILE A 229 -17.47 16.64 23.86
N SER A 230 -18.57 16.75 24.60
CA SER A 230 -18.83 15.93 25.80
C SER A 230 -20.19 15.23 25.71
N GLY A 231 -20.35 14.14 26.46
CA GLY A 231 -21.57 13.32 26.45
C GLY A 231 -21.30 11.87 26.81
N MET A 232 -22.37 11.10 26.98
CA MET A 232 -22.32 9.69 27.36
C MET A 232 -21.51 8.81 26.39
N GLY A 233 -21.04 7.66 26.87
CA GLY A 233 -20.42 6.64 26.01
C GLY A 233 -21.38 6.20 24.89
N GLY A 234 -20.86 5.96 23.68
CA GLY A 234 -21.66 5.48 22.56
C GLY A 234 -22.55 6.52 21.84
N ILE A 235 -22.66 7.76 22.33
CA ILE A 235 -23.57 8.78 21.76
C ILE A 235 -23.11 9.37 20.40
N GLY A 236 -21.96 8.91 19.87
CA GLY A 236 -21.45 9.35 18.57
C GLY A 236 -20.52 10.56 18.57
N LYS A 237 -19.91 10.92 19.73
CA LYS A 237 -18.96 12.05 19.83
C LYS A 237 -17.79 11.97 18.83
N THR A 238 -17.19 10.79 18.71
CA THR A 238 -16.09 10.55 17.76
C THR A 238 -16.59 10.65 16.33
N THR A 239 -17.80 10.18 16.06
CA THR A 239 -18.41 10.19 14.72
C THR A 239 -18.66 11.61 14.22
N ILE A 240 -19.23 12.49 15.06
CA ILE A 240 -19.49 13.89 14.68
C ILE A 240 -18.19 14.69 14.51
N ALA A 241 -17.20 14.49 15.39
CA ALA A 241 -15.90 15.13 15.28
C ALA A 241 -15.20 14.78 13.95
N LEU A 242 -15.25 13.51 13.57
CA LEU A 242 -14.65 13.01 12.33
C LEU A 242 -15.37 13.56 11.09
N ALA A 243 -16.70 13.62 11.11
CA ALA A 243 -17.48 14.14 9.99
C ALA A 243 -17.22 15.63 9.74
N LEU A 244 -17.15 16.41 10.82
CA LEU A 244 -16.81 17.83 10.77
C LEU A 244 -15.38 18.07 10.29
N TYR A 245 -14.41 17.31 10.81
CA TYR A 245 -13.03 17.38 10.35
C TYR A 245 -12.93 17.15 8.84
N LYS A 246 -13.59 16.11 8.31
CA LYS A 246 -13.63 15.83 6.87
C LYS A 246 -14.32 16.92 6.03
N LYS A 247 -15.24 17.70 6.62
CA LYS A 247 -15.93 18.79 5.93
C LYS A 247 -15.07 20.05 5.83
N ILE A 248 -14.21 20.31 6.83
CA ILE A 248 -13.40 21.54 6.92
C ILE A 248 -11.97 21.33 6.42
N ALA A 249 -11.39 20.14 6.61
CA ALA A 249 -10.05 19.81 6.14
C ALA A 249 -10.07 19.60 4.62
N HIS A 250 -9.59 20.61 3.89
CA HIS A 250 -9.27 20.54 2.46
C HIS A 250 -7.91 19.89 2.21
#